data_AF-A0A6I7PLP5-F1
#
_entry.id   AF-A0A6I7PLP5-F1
#
_cell.length_a   1.000
_cell.length_b   1.000
_cell.length_c   1.000
_cell.angle_alpha   90.00
_cell.angle_beta   90.00
_cell.angle_gamma   90.00
#
_symmetry.space_group_name_H-M   'P 1'
#
loop_
_entity.id
_entity.type
_entity.pdbx_description
1 polymer ?
#
loop_
_entity_poly.entity_id
_entity_poly.type
_entity_poly.pdbx_seq_one_letter_code
_entity_poly.pdbx_strand_id
1 'polypeptide(L)'
;MDSKILKAALIGSDASLSRFNPLPRILFHDDFDCGHNGWCELIGNHDGNLDNVRAIMEDLRPPQLSTCTFFDIGTHGAMSGSYALKLATRAKTDHMTQAIKRVTMVERGVVQLETYFAYTAEQQFHAPGSPGAAEWDGNFDPSEATFGEFTVSNDVCEGSNGKRYHCALRYVNSDDSGELVNQWMYKTSVQPSTKMVRSGKVPPNKDYHTINPEDWEPVPFGKQELCYNELPSKINWHYLRWRFDTTLRRNVELQVNSHVMDLRDIPVPTYDHTYVGLPNLLNFCLDVRTRKPVRNFLFFDSILVSVDW
;
A
#
# COMPACT_ATOMS: atom_id res chain seq x y z
N MET A 1 28.29 28.07 -2.36
CA MET A 1 27.99 26.62 -2.33
C MET A 1 26.61 26.45 -2.96
N ASP A 2 26.46 25.57 -3.94
CA ASP A 2 25.16 25.35 -4.60
C ASP A 2 24.12 24.88 -3.55
N SER A 3 22.96 25.54 -3.51
CA SER A 3 21.87 25.23 -2.59
C SER A 3 21.44 23.75 -2.69
N LYS A 4 21.51 23.15 -3.89
CA LYS A 4 21.23 21.73 -4.08
C LYS A 4 22.25 20.83 -3.38
N ILE A 5 23.53 21.19 -3.48
CA ILE A 5 24.62 20.45 -2.82
C ILE A 5 24.49 20.55 -1.30
N LEU A 6 24.21 21.76 -0.78
CA LEU A 6 24.02 21.96 0.66
C LEU A 6 22.83 21.15 1.19
N LYS A 7 21.69 21.17 0.48
CA LYS A 7 20.51 20.38 0.85
C LYS A 7 20.80 18.88 0.84
N ALA A 8 21.46 18.37 -0.21
CA ALA A 8 21.84 16.97 -0.30
C ALA A 8 22.78 16.57 0.84
N ALA A 9 23.73 17.43 1.20
CA ALA A 9 24.62 17.21 2.34
C ALA A 9 23.86 17.17 3.68
N LEU A 10 22.89 18.08 3.89
CA LEU A 10 22.05 18.09 5.09
C LEU A 10 21.22 16.81 5.21
N ILE A 11 20.56 16.38 4.13
CA ILE A 11 19.80 15.12 4.08
C ILE A 11 20.71 13.92 4.33
N GLY A 12 21.87 13.87 3.67
CA GLY A 12 22.84 12.79 3.83
C GLY A 12 23.45 12.72 5.24
N SER A 13 23.47 13.83 5.98
CA SER A 13 23.96 13.89 7.36
C SER A 13 22.92 13.50 8.42
N ASP A 14 21.64 13.49 8.06
CA ASP A 14 20.55 13.09 8.96
C ASP A 14 20.29 11.58 8.78
N ALA A 15 20.63 10.78 9.80
CA ALA A 15 20.47 9.33 9.75
C ALA A 15 19.01 8.87 9.53
N SER A 16 18.03 9.69 9.91
CA SER A 16 16.60 9.38 9.69
C SER A 16 16.19 9.56 8.24
N LEU A 17 16.91 10.40 7.48
CA LEU A 17 16.60 10.77 6.09
C LEU A 17 17.57 10.19 5.06
N SER A 18 18.82 9.89 5.44
CA SER A 18 19.89 9.49 4.52
C SER A 18 19.67 8.13 3.85
N ARG A 19 18.74 7.33 4.38
CA ARG A 19 18.24 6.07 3.81
C ARG A 19 17.23 6.25 2.68
N PHE A 20 16.75 7.48 2.47
CA PHE A 20 15.83 7.85 1.40
C PHE A 20 16.55 8.67 0.33
N ASN A 21 15.92 8.78 -0.84
CA ASN A 21 16.37 9.54 -2.01
C ASN A 21 15.31 10.57 -2.42
N PRO A 22 14.94 11.51 -1.54
CA PRO A 22 13.79 12.39 -1.72
C PRO A 22 13.94 13.35 -2.91
N LEU A 23 12.80 13.78 -3.44
CA LEU A 23 12.70 14.92 -4.36
C LEU A 23 13.12 16.25 -3.68
N PRO A 24 13.28 17.35 -4.43
CA PRO A 24 13.76 18.63 -3.91
C PRO A 24 12.99 19.23 -2.74
N ARG A 25 11.77 18.78 -2.42
CA ARG A 25 11.03 19.23 -1.24
C ARG A 25 10.40 18.03 -0.52
N ILE A 26 10.67 17.87 0.76
CA ILE A 26 9.97 16.90 1.60
C ILE A 26 8.66 17.55 2.05
N LEU A 27 7.53 16.92 1.77
CA LEU A 27 6.22 17.32 2.27
C LEU A 27 6.02 16.88 3.72
N PHE A 28 6.38 15.63 4.01
CA PHE A 28 6.39 15.09 5.37
C PHE A 28 7.32 13.86 5.47
N HIS A 29 7.79 13.61 6.68
CA HIS A 29 8.42 12.36 7.09
C HIS A 29 7.70 11.89 8.35
N ASP A 30 6.93 10.81 8.21
CA ASP A 30 6.09 10.25 9.26
C ASP A 30 6.87 9.17 10.00
N ASP A 31 7.38 9.53 11.18
CA ASP A 31 7.99 8.63 12.14
C ASP A 31 6.92 8.07 13.09
N PHE A 32 6.71 6.76 13.06
CA PHE A 32 5.64 6.10 13.80
C PHE A 32 5.96 5.91 15.29
N ASP A 33 7.19 6.17 15.74
CA ASP A 33 7.48 6.35 17.17
C ASP A 33 6.81 7.63 17.72
N CYS A 34 6.49 8.59 16.85
CA CYS A 34 5.83 9.84 17.21
C CYS A 34 4.31 9.82 17.01
N GLY A 35 3.72 8.65 16.70
CA GLY A 35 2.27 8.48 16.56
C GLY A 35 1.81 8.20 15.13
N HIS A 36 0.50 8.29 14.87
CA HIS A 36 -0.08 7.92 13.57
C HIS A 36 0.19 8.93 12.43
N ASN A 37 0.66 10.14 12.74
CA ASN A 37 0.99 11.18 11.74
C ASN A 37 -0.11 11.48 10.71
N GLY A 38 -1.38 11.35 11.11
CA GLY A 38 -2.53 11.59 10.24
C GLY A 38 -2.95 10.42 9.34
N TRP A 39 -2.30 9.26 9.47
CA TRP A 39 -2.80 8.01 8.90
C TRP A 39 -4.00 7.51 9.70
N CYS A 40 -5.09 7.20 9.00
CA CYS A 40 -6.31 6.69 9.62
C CYS A 40 -6.98 5.63 8.76
N GLU A 41 -8.03 5.02 9.30
CA GLU A 41 -8.89 4.10 8.57
C GLU A 41 -9.57 4.83 7.41
N LEU A 42 -9.55 4.23 6.23
CA LEU A 42 -10.46 4.67 5.19
C LEU A 42 -11.84 4.06 5.42
N ILE A 43 -12.76 4.85 5.97
CA ILE A 43 -14.19 4.50 6.01
C ILE A 43 -14.96 5.20 4.88
N GLY A 44 -15.98 4.53 4.35
CA GLY A 44 -16.75 5.02 3.22
C GLY A 44 -17.52 6.31 3.51
N ASN A 45 -17.93 7.00 2.44
CA ASN A 45 -18.85 8.13 2.56
C ASN A 45 -20.15 7.70 3.23
N HIS A 46 -20.59 8.40 4.28
CA HIS A 46 -21.89 8.18 4.93
C HIS A 46 -22.80 9.40 4.72
N ASP A 47 -24.10 9.16 4.58
CA ASP A 47 -25.14 10.19 4.50
C ASP A 47 -25.78 10.47 5.88
N GLY A 48 -25.01 10.21 6.94
CA GLY A 48 -25.49 10.24 8.33
C GLY A 48 -26.05 8.89 8.81
N ASN A 49 -26.20 7.91 7.91
CA ASN A 49 -26.49 6.53 8.26
C ASN A 49 -25.27 5.63 7.97
N LEU A 50 -24.73 4.97 9.00
CA LEU A 50 -23.58 4.07 8.85
C LEU A 50 -23.95 2.78 8.11
N ASP A 51 -25.22 2.37 8.10
CA ASP A 51 -25.69 1.21 7.35
C ASP A 51 -25.59 1.41 5.81
N ASN A 52 -25.41 2.65 5.37
CA ASN A 52 -25.24 3.00 3.96
C ASN A 52 -23.76 2.98 3.51
N VAL A 53 -22.82 2.72 4.42
CA VAL A 53 -21.42 2.48 4.06
C VAL A 53 -21.37 1.25 3.14
N ARG A 54 -20.56 1.31 2.09
CA ARG A 54 -20.42 0.19 1.15
C ARG A 54 -19.89 -1.03 1.90
N ALA A 55 -20.47 -2.20 1.65
CA ALA A 55 -20.07 -3.46 2.30
C ALA A 55 -18.55 -3.73 2.25
N ILE A 56 -17.89 -3.44 1.13
CA ILE A 56 -16.43 -3.59 0.99
C ILE A 56 -15.61 -2.72 1.97
N MET A 57 -16.22 -1.65 2.51
CA MET A 57 -15.61 -0.68 3.40
C MET A 57 -16.10 -0.81 4.85
N GLU A 58 -17.04 -1.72 5.14
CA GLU A 58 -17.73 -1.78 6.44
C GLU A 58 -16.85 -2.36 7.57
N ASP A 59 -15.89 -3.21 7.22
CA ASP A 59 -14.99 -3.91 8.15
C ASP A 59 -13.52 -3.69 7.75
N LEU A 60 -13.20 -2.57 7.08
CA LEU A 60 -11.81 -2.11 6.99
C LEU A 60 -11.33 -1.84 8.43
N ARG A 61 -10.07 -2.17 8.72
CA ARG A 61 -9.54 -2.04 10.09
C ARG A 61 -8.64 -0.82 10.18
N PRO A 62 -8.69 -0.05 11.28
CA PRO A 62 -7.80 1.08 11.42
C PRO A 62 -6.34 0.61 11.42
N PRO A 63 -5.42 1.41 10.86
CA PRO A 63 -4.00 1.18 11.06
C PRO A 63 -3.67 1.21 12.56
N GLN A 64 -2.64 0.49 12.95
CA GLN A 64 -2.19 0.36 14.33
C GLN A 64 -0.74 0.80 14.44
N LEU A 65 -0.35 1.35 15.60
CA LEU A 65 1.06 1.42 15.97
C LEU A 65 1.44 0.08 16.60
N SER A 66 2.42 -0.59 16.02
CA SER A 66 2.81 -1.94 16.42
C SER A 66 4.30 -2.01 16.68
N THR A 67 4.68 -2.72 17.74
CA THR A 67 6.08 -3.08 18.02
C THR A 67 6.55 -4.31 17.24
N CYS A 68 5.92 -4.59 16.09
CA CYS A 68 6.11 -5.82 15.31
C CYS A 68 6.09 -7.08 16.19
N THR A 69 4.95 -7.35 16.85
CA THR A 69 4.87 -8.43 17.85
C THR A 69 4.76 -9.81 17.20
N PHE A 70 5.56 -10.75 17.72
CA PHE A 70 5.53 -12.17 17.37
C PHE A 70 5.17 -13.01 18.60
N PHE A 71 4.64 -14.21 18.37
CA PHE A 71 4.12 -15.07 19.43
C PHE A 71 5.21 -15.59 20.39
N ASP A 72 6.44 -15.81 19.91
CA ASP A 72 7.53 -16.45 20.65
C ASP A 72 8.58 -15.46 21.17
N ILE A 73 9.00 -14.50 20.35
CA ILE A 73 10.04 -13.53 20.71
C ILE A 73 9.47 -12.25 21.33
N GLY A 74 8.14 -12.11 21.39
CA GLY A 74 7.47 -10.94 21.94
C GLY A 74 7.51 -9.75 20.98
N THR A 75 8.47 -8.84 21.14
CA THR A 75 8.57 -7.59 20.37
C THR A 75 9.86 -7.55 19.56
N HIS A 76 9.76 -7.28 18.26
CA HIS A 76 10.91 -7.09 17.39
C HIS A 76 11.35 -5.62 17.31
N GLY A 77 10.39 -4.68 17.28
CA GLY A 77 10.63 -3.28 16.94
C GLY A 77 10.63 -3.02 15.43
N ALA A 78 10.51 -1.74 15.07
CA ALA A 78 10.64 -1.26 13.70
C ALA A 78 12.11 -1.22 13.27
N MET A 79 12.40 -0.89 12.00
CA MET A 79 13.78 -0.81 11.51
C MET A 79 14.57 0.31 12.19
N SER A 80 13.94 1.45 12.44
CA SER A 80 14.55 2.66 13.01
C SER A 80 14.11 2.98 14.44
N GLY A 81 13.17 2.19 14.98
CA GLY A 81 12.36 2.61 16.11
C GLY A 81 11.66 1.48 16.85
N SER A 82 10.80 1.84 17.79
CA SER A 82 9.98 0.87 18.53
C SER A 82 8.70 0.53 17.78
N TYR A 83 8.10 1.49 17.09
CA TYR A 83 6.79 1.37 16.46
C TYR A 83 6.85 1.48 14.93
N ALA A 84 6.08 0.61 14.28
CA ALA A 84 5.76 0.68 12.87
C ALA A 84 4.25 0.91 12.69
N LEU A 85 3.85 1.51 11.58
CA LEU A 85 2.45 1.49 11.15
C LEU A 85 2.11 0.10 10.65
N LYS A 86 1.17 -0.57 11.29
CA LYS A 86 0.69 -1.91 10.95
C LYS A 86 -0.71 -1.85 10.34
N LEU A 87 -0.86 -2.51 9.21
CA LEU A 87 -2.15 -2.93 8.66
C LEU A 87 -2.33 -4.41 8.95
N ALA A 88 -3.53 -4.79 9.41
CA ALA A 88 -3.86 -6.17 9.74
C ALA A 88 -5.22 -6.55 9.15
N THR A 89 -5.25 -7.63 8.37
CA THR A 89 -6.52 -8.26 7.98
C THR A 89 -7.09 -9.09 9.13
N ARG A 90 -8.35 -9.47 9.00
CA ARG A 90 -8.96 -10.56 9.77
C ARG A 90 -8.59 -11.90 9.15
N ALA A 91 -8.71 -12.97 9.94
CA ALA A 91 -8.64 -14.34 9.46
C ALA A 91 -9.94 -14.71 8.70
N LYS A 92 -10.20 -14.03 7.58
CA LYS A 92 -11.36 -14.22 6.71
C LYS A 92 -10.89 -14.03 5.27
N THR A 93 -11.16 -15.01 4.42
CA THR A 93 -10.86 -14.96 2.98
C THR A 93 -11.32 -13.65 2.36
N ASP A 94 -10.46 -13.06 1.53
CA ASP A 94 -10.63 -11.78 0.84
C ASP A 94 -10.84 -10.57 1.76
N HIS A 95 -10.65 -10.72 3.08
CA HIS A 95 -10.66 -9.56 3.97
C HIS A 95 -9.49 -8.64 3.64
N MET A 96 -9.79 -7.36 3.56
CA MET A 96 -8.81 -6.31 3.33
C MET A 96 -8.90 -5.25 4.42
N THR A 97 -7.82 -4.51 4.55
CA THR A 97 -7.80 -3.29 5.33
C THR A 97 -7.04 -2.20 4.58
N GLN A 98 -7.36 -0.93 4.82
CA GLN A 98 -6.75 0.19 4.14
C GLN A 98 -6.52 1.37 5.09
N ALA A 99 -5.29 1.87 5.09
CA ALA A 99 -4.93 3.14 5.67
C ALA A 99 -4.91 4.24 4.62
N ILE A 100 -5.29 5.43 5.03
CA ILE A 100 -5.27 6.63 4.20
C ILE A 100 -4.62 7.79 4.95
N LYS A 101 -3.83 8.58 4.25
CA LYS A 101 -3.42 9.92 4.67
C LYS A 101 -3.81 10.92 3.60
N ARG A 102 -4.43 12.02 4.03
CA ARG A 102 -5.00 13.03 3.13
C ARG A 102 -4.27 14.33 3.29
N VAL A 103 -3.79 14.88 2.18
CA VAL A 103 -3.26 16.24 2.09
C VAL A 103 -3.87 16.95 0.88
N THR A 104 -3.61 18.24 0.77
CA THR A 104 -4.05 19.06 -0.39
C THR A 104 -2.82 19.50 -1.16
N MET A 105 -2.83 19.36 -2.48
CA MET A 105 -1.73 19.78 -3.36
C MET A 105 -1.57 21.30 -3.28
N VAL A 106 -0.33 21.77 -3.11
CA VAL A 106 0.01 23.20 -3.25
C VAL A 106 0.22 23.51 -4.72
N GLU A 107 0.98 22.67 -5.43
CA GLU A 107 1.18 22.73 -6.87
C GLU A 107 1.10 21.33 -7.50
N ARG A 108 1.28 21.25 -8.83
CA ARG A 108 1.31 20.00 -9.58
C ARG A 108 2.73 19.70 -10.04
N GLY A 109 3.03 18.42 -10.11
CA GLY A 109 4.34 17.89 -10.54
C GLY A 109 4.52 16.47 -10.07
N VAL A 110 5.78 16.05 -9.93
CA VAL A 110 6.13 14.70 -9.49
C VAL A 110 5.99 14.62 -7.97
N VAL A 111 5.29 13.58 -7.52
CA VAL A 111 5.17 13.18 -6.13
C VAL A 111 5.88 11.85 -5.95
N GLN A 112 6.63 11.72 -4.86
CA GLN A 112 7.37 10.54 -4.51
C GLN A 112 7.04 10.11 -3.08
N LEU A 113 6.60 8.86 -2.93
CA LEU A 113 6.47 8.17 -1.65
C LEU A 113 7.64 7.21 -1.49
N GLU A 114 8.29 7.25 -0.34
CA GLU A 114 9.36 6.34 0.06
C GLU A 114 9.08 5.75 1.44
N THR A 115 9.40 4.47 1.62
CA THR A 115 9.22 3.78 2.90
C THR A 115 10.10 2.54 2.97
N TYR A 116 10.37 2.08 4.19
CA TYR A 116 10.78 0.71 4.44
C TYR A 116 9.56 -0.06 4.94
N PHE A 117 9.21 -1.14 4.24
CA PHE A 117 8.06 -1.97 4.59
C PHE A 117 8.48 -3.40 4.88
N ALA A 118 7.66 -4.09 5.65
CA ALA A 118 7.77 -5.51 5.87
C ALA A 118 6.39 -6.15 5.80
N TYR A 119 6.32 -7.41 5.41
CA TYR A 119 5.05 -8.11 5.28
C TYR A 119 5.20 -9.55 5.76
N THR A 120 4.12 -10.10 6.32
CA THR A 120 4.07 -11.50 6.77
C THR A 120 2.63 -11.91 7.01
N ALA A 121 2.33 -13.20 6.87
CA ALA A 121 1.08 -13.76 7.35
C ALA A 121 1.19 -14.18 8.83
N GLU A 122 0.06 -14.29 9.50
CA GLU A 122 0.01 -14.93 10.81
C GLU A 122 0.55 -16.34 10.71
N GLN A 123 1.49 -16.64 11.60
CA GLN A 123 2.09 -17.95 11.67
C GLN A 123 1.06 -19.04 11.92
N GLN A 124 1.20 -20.11 11.15
CA GLN A 124 0.34 -21.28 11.25
C GLN A 124 1.11 -22.44 11.86
N PHE A 125 0.56 -23.05 12.91
CA PHE A 125 1.07 -24.30 13.45
C PHE A 125 0.32 -25.45 12.81
N HIS A 126 0.89 -26.05 11.77
CA HIS A 126 0.34 -27.26 11.19
C HIS A 126 0.74 -28.47 12.04
N ALA A 127 -0.22 -29.35 12.34
CA ALA A 127 0.13 -30.67 12.86
C ALA A 127 0.86 -31.45 11.76
N PRO A 128 1.92 -32.22 12.07
CA PRO A 128 2.56 -33.11 11.10
C PRO A 128 1.51 -33.97 10.38
N GLY A 129 1.53 -33.98 9.04
CA GLY A 129 0.56 -34.71 8.22
C GLY A 129 -0.77 -34.01 7.96
N SER A 130 -0.89 -32.70 8.27
CA SER A 130 -2.08 -31.91 7.89
C SER A 130 -2.21 -31.80 6.36
N PRO A 131 -3.41 -31.99 5.78
CA PRO A 131 -3.62 -31.84 4.33
C PRO A 131 -3.25 -30.43 3.84
N GLY A 132 -2.41 -30.33 2.81
CA GLY A 132 -2.00 -29.05 2.21
C GLY A 132 -0.85 -28.33 2.91
N ALA A 133 -0.29 -28.89 3.98
CA ALA A 133 1.01 -28.45 4.49
C ALA A 133 2.11 -29.04 3.59
N ALA A 134 2.86 -28.18 2.90
CA ALA A 134 4.12 -28.61 2.29
C ALA A 134 4.99 -29.27 3.38
N GLU A 135 5.70 -30.34 3.05
CA GLU A 135 6.66 -30.93 4.00
C GLU A 135 7.72 -29.87 4.30
N TRP A 136 7.79 -29.47 5.58
CA TRP A 136 8.77 -28.49 6.04
C TRP A 136 10.17 -29.10 5.96
N ASP A 137 11.03 -28.54 5.12
CA ASP A 137 12.42 -28.97 4.92
C ASP A 137 13.46 -28.00 5.54
N GLY A 138 12.97 -26.94 6.21
CA GLY A 138 13.79 -25.87 6.79
C GLY A 138 14.13 -24.72 5.84
N ASN A 139 13.74 -24.79 4.56
CA ASN A 139 14.00 -23.72 3.58
C ASN A 139 12.74 -22.93 3.18
N PHE A 140 11.57 -23.32 3.68
CA PHE A 140 10.29 -22.69 3.37
C PHE A 140 9.41 -22.62 4.62
N ASP A 141 8.76 -21.48 4.85
CA ASP A 141 7.72 -21.34 5.87
C ASP A 141 6.34 -21.26 5.20
N PRO A 142 5.38 -22.12 5.57
CA PRO A 142 4.03 -22.13 4.98
C PRO A 142 3.31 -20.79 4.98
N SER A 143 3.65 -19.88 5.90
CA SER A 143 3.04 -18.55 5.95
C SER A 143 3.32 -17.74 4.67
N GLU A 144 4.41 -18.02 3.96
CA GLU A 144 4.76 -17.38 2.68
C GLU A 144 3.65 -17.54 1.64
N ALA A 145 3.13 -18.75 1.47
CA ALA A 145 2.03 -19.06 0.56
C ALA A 145 0.67 -18.50 1.02
N THR A 146 0.57 -17.99 2.25
CA THR A 146 -0.69 -17.52 2.85
C THR A 146 -0.79 -16.00 2.96
N PHE A 147 0.30 -15.28 2.65
CA PHE A 147 0.23 -13.85 2.43
C PHE A 147 -0.32 -13.58 1.03
N GLY A 148 -1.46 -12.89 0.95
CA GLY A 148 -2.18 -12.63 -0.29
C GLY A 148 -1.53 -11.51 -1.11
N GLU A 149 -1.92 -10.27 -0.82
CA GLU A 149 -1.50 -9.12 -1.62
C GLU A 149 -1.47 -7.83 -0.79
N PHE A 150 -0.72 -6.84 -1.27
CA PHE A 150 -0.79 -5.47 -0.78
C PHE A 150 -0.78 -4.46 -1.92
N THR A 151 -1.35 -3.28 -1.70
CA THR A 151 -1.44 -2.22 -2.72
C THR A 151 -0.93 -0.90 -2.16
N VAL A 152 -0.12 -0.21 -2.98
CA VAL A 152 0.18 1.21 -2.81
C VAL A 152 -0.63 1.99 -3.85
N SER A 153 -1.35 3.01 -3.42
CA SER A 153 -2.22 3.78 -4.31
C SER A 153 -2.40 5.22 -3.86
N ASN A 154 -3.00 6.02 -4.75
CA ASN A 154 -3.40 7.38 -4.46
C ASN A 154 -4.87 7.62 -4.86
N ASP A 155 -5.40 8.75 -4.41
CA ASP A 155 -6.64 9.34 -4.93
C ASP A 155 -6.39 10.83 -5.13
N VAL A 156 -6.31 11.23 -6.41
CA VAL A 156 -6.01 12.60 -6.80
C VAL A 156 -7.23 13.22 -7.46
N CYS A 157 -7.62 14.39 -6.98
CA CYS A 157 -8.72 15.16 -7.55
C CYS A 157 -8.33 16.62 -7.76
N GLU A 158 -8.55 17.09 -8.98
CA GLU A 158 -8.21 18.46 -9.39
C GLU A 158 -9.32 19.47 -9.07
N GLY A 159 -10.44 19.01 -8.51
CA GLY A 159 -11.62 19.82 -8.19
C GLY A 159 -12.74 19.72 -9.22
N SER A 160 -13.72 20.64 -9.09
CA SER A 160 -15.01 20.56 -9.80
C SER A 160 -14.91 20.64 -11.32
N ASN A 161 -13.84 21.23 -11.84
CA ASN A 161 -13.59 21.41 -13.28
C ASN A 161 -12.44 20.55 -13.80
N GLY A 162 -11.87 19.67 -12.96
CA GLY A 162 -10.71 18.87 -13.30
C GLY A 162 -10.97 17.37 -13.19
N LYS A 163 -9.94 16.59 -13.50
CA LYS A 163 -10.04 15.13 -13.45
C LYS A 163 -9.87 14.61 -12.03
N ARG A 164 -10.49 13.46 -11.76
CA ARG A 164 -10.14 12.59 -10.65
C ARG A 164 -9.56 11.29 -11.22
N TYR A 165 -8.55 10.74 -10.58
CA TYR A 165 -7.90 9.50 -11.00
C TYR A 165 -7.18 8.86 -9.82
N HIS A 166 -6.84 7.60 -9.99
CA HIS A 166 -6.13 6.81 -8.98
C HIS A 166 -5.05 6.01 -9.68
N CYS A 167 -3.81 6.28 -9.32
CA CYS A 167 -2.73 5.36 -9.58
C CYS A 167 -2.74 4.29 -8.49
N ALA A 168 -2.67 3.01 -8.86
CA ALA A 168 -2.57 1.90 -7.91
C ALA A 168 -1.65 0.82 -8.46
N LEU A 169 -0.78 0.30 -7.59
CA LEU A 169 0.13 -0.79 -7.87
C LEU A 169 -0.03 -1.84 -6.77
N ARG A 170 -0.34 -3.07 -7.17
CA ARG A 170 -0.57 -4.19 -6.28
C ARG A 170 0.54 -5.21 -6.40
N TYR A 171 1.14 -5.60 -5.29
CA TYR A 171 1.97 -6.79 -5.24
C TYR A 171 1.09 -7.99 -4.89
N VAL A 172 1.00 -8.95 -5.81
CA VAL A 172 0.34 -10.24 -5.56
C VAL A 172 1.42 -11.23 -5.17
N ASN A 173 1.40 -11.67 -3.92
CA ASN A 173 2.36 -12.63 -3.41
C ASN A 173 1.90 -14.06 -3.72
N SER A 174 0.66 -14.41 -3.34
CA SER A 174 0.06 -15.71 -3.68
C SER A 174 -1.38 -15.58 -4.17
N ASP A 175 -1.83 -16.59 -4.93
CA ASP A 175 -3.20 -16.71 -5.40
C ASP A 175 -4.11 -17.43 -4.39
N ASP A 176 -5.38 -17.64 -4.76
CA ASP A 176 -6.37 -18.30 -3.91
C ASP A 176 -6.02 -19.77 -3.58
N SER A 177 -5.23 -20.43 -4.43
CA SER A 177 -4.72 -21.78 -4.16
C SER A 177 -3.50 -21.76 -3.23
N GLY A 178 -2.80 -20.63 -3.15
CA GLY A 178 -1.56 -20.45 -2.40
C GLY A 178 -0.31 -20.62 -3.24
N GLU A 179 -0.44 -20.70 -4.56
CA GLU A 179 0.71 -20.70 -5.45
C GLU A 179 1.32 -19.30 -5.47
N LEU A 180 2.65 -19.23 -5.43
CA LEU A 180 3.37 -17.97 -5.40
C LEU A 180 3.32 -17.28 -6.77
N VAL A 181 2.72 -16.10 -6.78
CA VAL A 181 2.58 -15.23 -7.95
C VAL A 181 3.72 -14.22 -8.03
N ASN A 182 4.14 -13.63 -6.91
CA ASN A 182 5.22 -12.65 -6.78
C ASN A 182 5.28 -11.61 -7.93
N GLN A 183 4.18 -10.94 -8.19
CA GLN A 183 4.01 -10.07 -9.37
C GLN A 183 3.41 -8.71 -8.98
N TRP A 184 4.01 -7.64 -9.50
CA TRP A 184 3.42 -6.32 -9.50
C TRP A 184 2.35 -6.18 -10.59
N MET A 185 1.20 -5.65 -10.22
CA MET A 185 0.01 -5.47 -11.07
C MET A 185 -0.43 -4.00 -11.07
N TYR A 186 -0.98 -3.53 -12.18
CA TYR A 186 -1.65 -2.24 -12.30
C TYR A 186 -3.13 -2.42 -12.65
N LYS A 187 -3.96 -1.48 -12.21
CA LYS A 187 -5.41 -1.50 -12.46
C LYS A 187 -5.76 -1.03 -13.88
N THR A 188 -6.74 -1.67 -14.51
CA THR A 188 -7.22 -1.34 -15.86
C THR A 188 -8.60 -0.65 -15.89
N SER A 189 -9.30 -0.59 -14.74
CA SER A 189 -10.56 0.15 -14.59
C SER A 189 -10.54 1.11 -13.40
N VAL A 190 -11.46 2.08 -13.36
CA VAL A 190 -11.54 3.03 -12.24
C VAL A 190 -11.96 2.36 -10.93
N GLN A 191 -11.61 2.97 -9.80
CA GLN A 191 -12.12 2.55 -8.50
C GLN A 191 -13.64 2.82 -8.46
N PRO A 192 -14.51 1.86 -8.17
CA PRO A 192 -15.94 2.12 -8.06
C PRO A 192 -16.19 3.13 -6.94
N SER A 193 -16.89 4.22 -7.26
CA SER A 193 -17.30 5.21 -6.27
C SER A 193 -18.65 4.89 -5.66
N THR A 194 -18.93 5.40 -4.46
CA THR A 194 -20.26 5.30 -3.83
C THR A 194 -21.36 5.81 -4.77
N LYS A 195 -21.12 6.89 -5.51
CA LYS A 195 -22.07 7.44 -6.49
C LYS A 195 -22.33 6.47 -7.63
N MET A 196 -21.30 5.84 -8.18
CA MET A 196 -21.44 4.87 -9.29
C MET A 196 -22.24 3.64 -8.85
N VAL A 197 -21.93 3.09 -7.67
CA VAL A 197 -22.63 1.92 -7.13
C VAL A 197 -24.10 2.26 -6.82
N ARG A 198 -24.35 3.37 -6.11
CA ARG A 198 -25.73 3.79 -5.75
C ARG A 198 -26.61 4.12 -6.96
N SER A 199 -26.01 4.60 -8.05
CA SER A 199 -26.74 4.88 -9.29
C SER A 199 -26.94 3.64 -10.18
N GLY A 200 -26.44 2.47 -9.77
CA GLY A 200 -26.53 1.23 -10.55
C GLY A 200 -25.65 1.22 -11.81
N LYS A 201 -24.73 2.18 -11.97
CA LYS A 201 -23.81 2.24 -13.11
C LYS A 201 -22.79 1.09 -13.11
N VAL A 202 -22.45 0.60 -11.92
CA VAL A 202 -21.56 -0.54 -11.69
C VAL A 202 -22.13 -1.39 -10.57
N PRO A 203 -21.87 -2.71 -10.55
CA PRO A 203 -22.29 -3.56 -9.44
C PRO A 203 -21.59 -3.17 -8.12
N PRO A 204 -22.12 -3.60 -6.97
CA PRO A 204 -21.36 -3.59 -5.72
C PRO A 204 -20.01 -4.26 -5.94
N ASN A 205 -18.95 -3.56 -5.59
CA ASN A 205 -17.60 -3.96 -5.93
C ASN A 205 -17.10 -5.05 -4.97
N LYS A 206 -16.45 -6.07 -5.53
CA LYS A 206 -15.74 -7.12 -4.79
C LYS A 206 -14.29 -6.76 -4.52
N ASP A 207 -13.68 -6.00 -5.44
CA ASP A 207 -12.38 -5.37 -5.23
C ASP A 207 -12.59 -3.88 -4.96
N TYR A 208 -11.90 -3.34 -3.95
CA TYR A 208 -11.97 -1.90 -3.67
C TYR A 208 -11.50 -1.05 -4.85
N HIS A 209 -10.45 -1.47 -5.54
CA HIS A 209 -9.69 -0.64 -6.49
C HIS A 209 -10.22 -0.65 -7.92
N THR A 210 -11.01 -1.65 -8.30
CA THR A 210 -11.44 -1.91 -9.67
C THR A 210 -12.92 -2.26 -9.77
N ILE A 211 -13.51 -2.11 -10.96
CA ILE A 211 -14.90 -2.50 -11.24
C ILE A 211 -15.07 -4.01 -11.12
N ASN A 212 -14.21 -4.77 -11.81
CA ASN A 212 -14.13 -6.22 -11.69
C ASN A 212 -12.83 -6.62 -10.98
N PRO A 213 -12.84 -7.72 -10.20
CA PRO A 213 -11.62 -8.27 -9.58
C PRO A 213 -10.50 -8.60 -10.56
N GLU A 214 -10.84 -8.88 -11.83
CA GLU A 214 -9.89 -9.23 -12.90
C GLU A 214 -9.34 -8.02 -13.66
N ASP A 215 -9.75 -6.79 -13.33
CA ASP A 215 -9.29 -5.58 -14.02
C ASP A 215 -7.87 -5.17 -13.54
N TRP A 216 -6.96 -6.14 -13.53
CA TRP A 216 -5.55 -6.01 -13.17
C TRP A 216 -4.71 -6.65 -14.25
N GLU A 217 -3.64 -5.95 -14.64
CA GLU A 217 -2.67 -6.46 -15.60
C GLU A 217 -1.25 -6.41 -15.01
N PRO A 218 -0.37 -7.33 -15.42
CA PRO A 218 1.00 -7.35 -14.91
C PRO A 218 1.76 -6.09 -15.34
N VAL A 219 2.43 -5.46 -14.38
CA VAL A 219 3.44 -4.44 -14.67
C VAL A 219 4.55 -5.09 -15.52
N PRO A 220 4.94 -4.49 -16.66
CA PRO A 220 6.08 -4.97 -17.45
C PRO A 220 7.34 -5.09 -16.59
N PHE A 221 8.00 -6.25 -16.65
CA PHE A 221 9.13 -6.59 -15.79
C PHE A 221 8.83 -6.55 -14.28
N GLY A 222 7.55 -6.68 -13.90
CA GLY A 222 7.08 -6.61 -12.52
C GLY A 222 7.15 -7.89 -11.71
N LYS A 223 7.67 -9.00 -12.27
CA LYS A 223 7.92 -10.22 -11.51
C LYS A 223 9.06 -9.97 -10.53
N GLN A 224 8.80 -10.16 -9.25
CA GLN A 224 9.78 -9.90 -8.20
C GLN A 224 9.50 -10.76 -6.97
N GLU A 225 10.40 -11.70 -6.69
CA GLU A 225 10.46 -12.36 -5.39
C GLU A 225 10.96 -11.36 -4.34
N LEU A 226 10.27 -11.30 -3.21
CA LEU A 226 10.67 -10.50 -2.05
C LEU A 226 11.18 -11.44 -0.97
N CYS A 227 12.11 -10.97 -0.16
CA CYS A 227 12.71 -11.80 0.88
C CYS A 227 11.66 -12.13 1.95
N TYR A 228 11.19 -13.37 1.95
CA TYR A 228 10.30 -13.86 2.99
C TYR A 228 11.08 -14.32 4.22
N ASN A 229 10.39 -14.49 5.34
CA ASN A 229 11.01 -14.92 6.58
C ASN A 229 11.22 -16.44 6.56
N GLU A 230 12.49 -16.87 6.56
CA GLU A 230 12.88 -18.29 6.74
C GLU A 230 12.31 -18.90 8.03
N LEU A 231 12.25 -18.10 9.10
CA LEU A 231 11.68 -18.46 10.38
C LEU A 231 10.56 -17.49 10.74
N PRO A 232 9.47 -17.97 11.35
CA PRO A 232 8.29 -17.17 11.55
C PRO A 232 8.46 -16.08 12.64
N SER A 233 9.59 -16.07 13.32
CA SER A 233 9.99 -15.07 14.32
C SER A 233 10.90 -13.96 13.77
N LYS A 234 11.11 -13.90 12.45
CA LYS A 234 11.95 -12.89 11.79
C LYS A 234 11.06 -11.89 11.04
N ILE A 235 11.62 -10.71 10.73
CA ILE A 235 11.00 -9.74 9.83
C ILE A 235 12.06 -9.14 8.91
N ASN A 236 11.78 -9.12 7.60
CA ASN A 236 12.65 -8.50 6.60
C ASN A 236 12.08 -7.16 6.12
N TRP A 237 12.91 -6.13 6.14
CA TRP A 237 12.57 -4.79 5.69
C TRP A 237 13.00 -4.57 4.25
N HIS A 238 12.09 -4.03 3.46
CA HIS A 238 12.23 -3.80 2.03
C HIS A 238 12.08 -2.32 1.75
N TYR A 239 12.98 -1.76 0.96
CA TYR A 239 12.84 -0.38 0.50
C TYR A 239 11.80 -0.30 -0.62
N LEU A 240 10.91 0.69 -0.57
CA LEU A 240 9.98 1.03 -1.64
C LEU A 240 10.07 2.52 -1.96
N ARG A 241 10.18 2.85 -3.25
CA ARG A 241 10.00 4.21 -3.78
C ARG A 241 9.02 4.19 -4.92
N TRP A 242 7.92 4.91 -4.77
CA TRP A 242 6.90 5.05 -5.80
C TRP A 242 6.77 6.51 -6.24
N ARG A 243 6.82 6.74 -7.55
CA ARG A 243 6.67 8.06 -8.18
C ARG A 243 5.45 8.11 -9.07
N PHE A 244 4.69 9.18 -8.97
CA PHE A 244 3.61 9.52 -9.89
C PHE A 244 3.62 11.01 -10.22
N ASP A 245 3.09 11.36 -11.39
CA ASP A 245 3.07 12.73 -11.91
C ASP A 245 1.64 13.24 -11.91
N THR A 246 1.40 14.32 -11.15
CA THR A 246 0.07 14.91 -10.99
C THR A 246 -0.34 15.87 -12.11
N THR A 247 0.63 16.31 -12.92
CA THR A 247 0.41 17.09 -14.15
C THR A 247 0.00 16.15 -15.28
N LEU A 248 0.71 15.04 -15.45
CA LEU A 248 0.49 14.06 -16.51
C LEU A 248 -0.52 12.97 -16.14
N ARG A 249 -0.91 12.87 -14.86
CA ARG A 249 -1.90 11.92 -14.33
C ARG A 249 -1.51 10.46 -14.55
N ARG A 250 -0.25 10.14 -14.27
CA ARG A 250 0.30 8.80 -14.52
C ARG A 250 1.23 8.34 -13.42
N ASN A 251 1.45 7.04 -13.36
CA ASN A 251 2.63 6.50 -12.70
C ASN A 251 3.90 6.92 -13.46
N VAL A 252 5.01 7.04 -12.74
CA VAL A 252 6.33 7.32 -13.33
C VAL A 252 7.25 6.11 -13.13
N GLU A 253 7.38 5.65 -11.90
CA GLU A 253 8.35 4.61 -11.56
C GLU A 253 7.95 3.94 -10.24
N LEU A 254 8.20 2.64 -10.12
CA LEU A 254 8.21 1.93 -8.86
C LEU A 254 9.59 1.29 -8.70
N GLN A 255 10.24 1.54 -7.56
CA GLN A 255 11.44 0.85 -7.14
C GLN A 255 11.14 0.07 -5.87
N VAL A 256 11.59 -1.18 -5.83
CA VAL A 256 11.54 -2.02 -4.64
C VAL A 256 12.89 -2.69 -4.47
N ASN A 257 13.59 -2.36 -3.38
CA ASN A 257 15.02 -2.63 -3.22
C ASN A 257 15.81 -2.12 -4.43
N SER A 258 16.55 -2.98 -5.13
CA SER A 258 17.30 -2.64 -6.35
C SER A 258 16.49 -2.75 -7.63
N HIS A 259 15.28 -3.33 -7.59
CA HIS A 259 14.45 -3.54 -8.77
C HIS A 259 13.69 -2.26 -9.13
N VAL A 260 13.90 -1.73 -10.34
CA VAL A 260 13.27 -0.48 -10.81
C VAL A 260 12.41 -0.78 -12.03
N MET A 261 11.13 -0.40 -11.94
CA MET A 261 10.13 -0.58 -12.97
C MET A 261 9.71 0.77 -13.53
N ASP A 262 9.83 0.95 -14.85
CA ASP A 262 9.30 2.11 -15.56
C ASP A 262 7.80 1.94 -15.78
N LEU A 263 7.02 2.93 -15.37
CA LEU A 263 5.56 2.87 -15.39
C LEU A 263 4.94 3.93 -16.30
N ARG A 264 5.77 4.71 -17.02
CA ARG A 264 5.32 5.90 -17.77
C ARG A 264 4.35 5.61 -18.91
N ASP A 265 4.38 4.39 -19.43
CA ASP A 265 3.53 3.92 -20.54
C ASP A 265 2.29 3.14 -20.06
N ILE A 266 2.15 2.93 -18.75
CA ILE A 266 0.99 2.27 -18.16
C ILE A 266 -0.17 3.27 -18.07
N PRO A 267 -1.34 2.97 -18.68
CA PRO A 267 -2.48 3.87 -18.64
C PRO A 267 -3.07 3.95 -17.23
N VAL A 268 -3.55 5.13 -16.84
CA VAL A 268 -4.26 5.34 -15.58
C VAL A 268 -5.74 5.65 -15.88
N PRO A 269 -6.67 4.80 -15.45
CA PRO A 269 -8.10 5.04 -15.64
C PRO A 269 -8.55 6.34 -14.97
N THR A 270 -9.33 7.16 -15.69
CA THR A 270 -9.89 8.42 -15.19
C THR A 270 -11.41 8.34 -15.12
N TYR A 271 -12.03 9.02 -14.15
CA TYR A 271 -13.49 9.12 -14.11
C TYR A 271 -14.02 10.09 -15.18
N ASP A 272 -15.13 9.74 -15.81
CA ASP A 272 -15.83 10.61 -16.77
C ASP A 272 -16.57 11.77 -16.08
N HIS A 273 -16.93 11.60 -14.81
CA HIS A 273 -17.61 12.62 -14.02
C HIS A 273 -16.66 13.36 -13.10
N THR A 274 -16.96 14.65 -12.87
CA THR A 274 -16.23 15.48 -11.91
C THR A 274 -16.72 15.24 -10.48
N TYR A 275 -15.90 15.66 -9.52
CA TYR A 275 -16.22 15.61 -8.10
C TYR A 275 -16.24 17.01 -7.50
N VAL A 276 -17.31 17.30 -6.76
CA VAL A 276 -17.46 18.53 -5.98
C VAL A 276 -16.94 18.28 -4.57
N GLY A 277 -16.24 19.26 -3.99
CA GLY A 277 -15.79 19.22 -2.60
C GLY A 277 -14.41 18.58 -2.36
N LEU A 278 -13.69 18.18 -3.42
CA LEU A 278 -12.34 17.62 -3.32
C LEU A 278 -11.31 18.38 -4.19
N PRO A 279 -11.30 19.73 -4.23
CA PRO A 279 -10.29 20.46 -4.99
C PRO A 279 -8.89 20.20 -4.45
N ASN A 280 -7.95 19.92 -5.36
CA ASN A 280 -6.54 19.65 -5.08
C ASN A 280 -6.30 18.50 -4.09
N LEU A 281 -7.19 17.50 -4.06
CA LEU A 281 -7.02 16.32 -3.22
C LEU A 281 -5.75 15.54 -3.61
N LEU A 282 -4.96 15.18 -2.60
CA LEU A 282 -3.84 14.25 -2.71
C LEU A 282 -3.90 13.28 -1.54
N ASN A 283 -4.50 12.11 -1.78
CA ASN A 283 -4.51 11.04 -0.80
C ASN A 283 -3.44 10.01 -1.12
N PHE A 284 -2.83 9.47 -0.08
CA PHE A 284 -2.00 8.28 -0.12
C PHE A 284 -2.76 7.15 0.57
N CYS A 285 -2.83 5.99 -0.08
CA CYS A 285 -3.55 4.83 0.41
C CYS A 285 -2.63 3.61 0.38
N LEU A 286 -2.67 2.85 1.47
CA LEU A 286 -1.93 1.60 1.65
C LEU A 286 -2.91 0.54 2.11
N ASP A 287 -2.94 -0.62 1.45
CA ASP A 287 -3.81 -1.72 1.83
C ASP A 287 -3.12 -3.07 1.78
N VAL A 288 -3.65 -4.00 2.57
CA VAL A 288 -3.30 -5.42 2.58
C VAL A 288 -4.58 -6.23 2.48
N ARG A 289 -4.56 -7.31 1.72
CA ARG A 289 -5.65 -8.27 1.56
C ARG A 289 -5.12 -9.68 1.73
N THR A 290 -5.88 -10.49 2.46
CA THR A 290 -5.60 -11.92 2.58
C THR A 290 -6.45 -12.71 1.58
N ARG A 291 -5.84 -13.73 0.96
CA ARG A 291 -6.55 -14.69 0.08
C ARG A 291 -6.99 -15.95 0.81
N LYS A 292 -6.53 -16.13 2.05
CA LYS A 292 -6.83 -17.29 2.89
C LYS A 292 -7.44 -16.84 4.22
N PRO A 293 -8.08 -17.72 5.00
CA PRO A 293 -8.61 -17.37 6.32
C PRO A 293 -7.48 -17.25 7.36
N VAL A 294 -6.44 -16.47 7.05
CA VAL A 294 -5.23 -16.22 7.83
C VAL A 294 -5.00 -14.73 7.85
N ARG A 295 -4.66 -14.17 9.02
CA ARG A 295 -4.36 -12.74 9.10
C ARG A 295 -3.11 -12.42 8.28
N ASN A 296 -3.10 -11.30 7.59
CA ASN A 296 -1.94 -10.77 6.90
C ASN A 296 -1.58 -9.43 7.51
N PHE A 297 -0.29 -9.21 7.66
CA PHE A 297 0.27 -8.03 8.29
C PHE A 297 1.20 -7.32 7.32
N LEU A 298 0.99 -6.02 7.18
CA LEU A 298 1.88 -5.13 6.43
C LEU A 298 2.34 -4.03 7.38
N PHE A 299 3.65 -3.84 7.46
CA PHE A 299 4.30 -2.91 8.37
C PHE A 299 5.05 -1.86 7.58
N PHE A 300 5.05 -0.63 8.07
CA PHE A 300 5.83 0.48 7.54
C PHE A 300 6.62 1.12 8.67
N ASP A 301 7.94 1.20 8.52
CA ASP A 301 8.85 1.74 9.53
C ASP A 301 8.70 3.25 9.66
N SER A 302 8.78 3.96 8.54
CA SER A 302 8.44 5.36 8.41
C SER A 302 7.99 5.63 6.98
N ILE A 303 7.27 6.72 6.74
CA ILE A 303 6.85 7.12 5.38
C ILE A 303 7.31 8.53 5.09
N LEU A 304 8.13 8.68 4.06
CA LEU A 304 8.56 9.97 3.54
C LEU A 304 7.82 10.26 2.23
N VAL A 305 7.21 11.44 2.15
CA VAL A 305 6.67 11.95 0.89
C VAL A 305 7.40 13.23 0.51
N SER A 306 7.84 13.30 -0.75
CA SER A 306 8.53 14.45 -1.33
C SER A 306 7.96 14.81 -2.70
N VAL A 307 8.20 16.05 -3.14
CA VAL A 307 7.73 16.64 -4.39
C VAL A 307 8.82 17.48 -5.06
N ASP A 308 8.61 17.80 -6.34
CA ASP A 308 9.50 18.65 -7.14
C ASP A 308 9.15 20.15 -7.16
N TRP A 309 8.06 20.56 -6.49
CA TRP A 309 7.56 21.93 -6.38
C TRP A 309 7.52 22.50 -4.95
#